data_AF-A0A930DMJ0-F1
#
_entry.id   AF-A0A930DMJ0-F1
#
_cell.length_a   1.000
_cell.length_b   1.000
_cell.length_c   1.000
_cell.angle_alpha   90.00
_cell.angle_beta   90.00
_cell.angle_gamma   90.00
#
_symmetry.space_group_name_H-M   'P 1'
#
loop_
_entity.id
_entity.type
_entity.pdbx_description
1 polymer ?
#
loop_
_entity_poly.entity_id
_entity_poly.type
_entity_poly.pdbx_seq_one_letter_code
_entity_poly.pdbx_strand_id
1 'polypeptide(L)'
;MKEKTVRVIKIGREALYEFLYENMISEEENLLQVSATEVMNHFAIDWEKEEFIFMAHQAEDADGELIPLPKEIQPETLLKALPETADSLLGRGKVYRDYSFEELKELCGENEDSEEK
;
A
#
# COMPACT_ATOMS: atom_id res chain seq x y z
N MET A 1 -23.35 -8.55 -25.99
CA MET A 1 -24.05 -7.25 -25.99
C MET A 1 -24.83 -7.10 -27.28
N LYS A 2 -25.87 -6.25 -27.34
CA LYS A 2 -26.58 -6.01 -28.60
C LYS A 2 -25.69 -5.20 -29.57
N GLU A 3 -25.93 -5.35 -30.86
CA GLU A 3 -25.30 -4.50 -31.87
C GLU A 3 -25.56 -3.02 -31.54
N LYS A 4 -24.54 -2.15 -31.71
CA LYS A 4 -24.61 -0.70 -31.43
C LYS A 4 -25.03 -0.34 -30.00
N THR A 5 -24.76 -1.19 -29.01
CA THR A 5 -24.98 -0.86 -27.59
C THR A 5 -23.68 -0.80 -26.80
N VAL A 6 -23.60 0.16 -25.89
CA VAL A 6 -22.48 0.33 -24.95
C VAL A 6 -23.02 0.14 -23.54
N ARG A 7 -22.35 -0.70 -22.74
CA ARG A 7 -22.57 -0.80 -21.30
C ARG A 7 -21.54 0.08 -20.60
N VAL A 8 -22.00 1.04 -19.80
CA VAL A 8 -21.14 2.04 -19.14
C VAL A 8 -21.19 1.82 -17.64
N ILE A 9 -20.02 1.90 -16.99
CA ILE A 9 -19.87 2.02 -15.55
C ILE A 9 -19.18 3.36 -15.29
N LYS A 10 -19.71 4.16 -14.36
CA LYS A 10 -19.08 5.36 -13.81
C LYS A 10 -19.02 5.18 -12.30
N ILE A 11 -17.81 5.12 -11.75
CA ILE A 11 -17.58 4.98 -10.30
C ILE A 11 -17.16 6.31 -9.68
N GLY A 12 -17.55 6.51 -8.42
CA GLY A 12 -17.12 7.62 -7.58
C GLY A 12 -15.92 7.23 -6.71
N ARG A 13 -15.49 8.15 -5.85
CA ARG A 13 -14.28 8.01 -5.02
C ARG A 13 -14.27 6.73 -4.16
N GLU A 14 -15.35 6.43 -3.45
CA GLU A 14 -15.44 5.23 -2.59
C GLU A 14 -15.31 3.94 -3.40
N ALA A 15 -16.09 3.80 -4.46
CA ALA A 15 -16.01 2.61 -5.33
C ALA A 15 -14.67 2.49 -6.07
N LEU A 16 -13.98 3.61 -6.36
CA LEU A 16 -12.62 3.60 -6.90
C LEU A 16 -11.60 3.11 -5.87
N TYR A 17 -11.75 3.54 -4.62
CA TYR A 17 -10.93 3.06 -3.51
C TYR A 17 -11.12 1.56 -3.27
N GLU A 18 -12.37 1.10 -3.16
CA GLU A 18 -12.71 -0.32 -3.04
C GLU A 18 -12.13 -1.12 -4.19
N PHE A 19 -12.30 -0.63 -5.43
CA PHE A 19 -11.76 -1.28 -6.60
C PHE A 19 -10.23 -1.40 -6.51
N LEU A 20 -9.52 -0.33 -6.16
CA LEU A 20 -8.06 -0.38 -6.02
C LEU A 20 -7.63 -1.35 -4.92
N TYR A 21 -8.20 -1.24 -3.72
CA TYR A 21 -7.88 -2.08 -2.58
C TYR A 21 -8.10 -3.57 -2.87
N GLU A 22 -9.27 -3.94 -3.40
CA GLU A 22 -9.59 -5.34 -3.71
C GLU A 22 -8.66 -5.90 -4.79
N ASN A 23 -8.29 -5.09 -5.79
CA ASN A 23 -7.32 -5.53 -6.80
C ASN A 23 -5.93 -5.76 -6.19
N MET A 24 -5.47 -4.88 -5.29
CA MET A 24 -4.17 -5.03 -4.61
C MET A 24 -4.13 -6.29 -3.76
N ILE A 25 -5.19 -6.58 -3.00
CA ILE A 25 -5.32 -7.84 -2.23
C ILE A 25 -5.31 -9.04 -3.19
N SER A 26 -6.07 -8.98 -4.29
CA SER A 26 -6.16 -10.10 -5.24
C SER A 26 -4.84 -10.43 -5.95
N GLU A 27 -3.98 -9.42 -6.12
CA GLU A 27 -2.68 -9.54 -6.80
C GLU A 27 -1.50 -9.49 -5.81
N GLU A 28 -1.75 -9.52 -4.50
CA GLU A 28 -0.74 -9.35 -3.45
C GLU A 28 0.42 -10.32 -3.60
N GLU A 29 0.13 -11.61 -3.79
CA GLU A 29 1.16 -12.64 -3.95
C GLU A 29 2.03 -12.39 -5.19
N ASN A 30 1.45 -11.82 -6.26
CA ASN A 30 2.19 -11.52 -7.49
C ASN A 30 3.01 -10.24 -7.36
N LEU A 31 2.44 -9.20 -6.77
CA LEU A 31 3.05 -7.87 -6.66
C LEU A 31 4.13 -7.84 -5.58
N LEU A 32 3.84 -8.37 -4.39
CA LEU A 32 4.73 -8.35 -3.23
C LEU A 32 5.55 -9.63 -3.06
N GLN A 33 5.20 -10.72 -3.77
CA GLN A 33 5.93 -12.00 -3.69
C GLN A 33 5.94 -12.57 -2.26
N VAL A 34 4.84 -12.38 -1.54
CA VAL A 34 4.59 -12.91 -0.18
C VAL A 34 3.40 -13.88 -0.22
N SER A 35 3.27 -14.73 0.80
CA SER A 35 2.06 -15.54 0.99
C SER A 35 0.97 -14.66 1.61
N ALA A 36 -0.18 -14.51 0.94
CA ALA A 36 -1.25 -13.64 1.40
C ALA A 36 -1.84 -14.08 2.76
N THR A 37 -1.65 -15.34 3.15
CA THR A 37 -2.10 -15.86 4.44
C THR A 37 -1.11 -15.65 5.58
N GLU A 38 0.12 -15.21 5.29
CA GLU A 38 1.20 -15.05 6.28
C GLU A 38 1.49 -13.58 6.61
N VAL A 39 0.72 -12.64 6.04
CA VAL A 39 0.95 -11.20 6.16
C VAL A 39 -0.26 -10.44 6.69
N MET A 40 0.02 -9.28 7.29
CA MET A 40 -0.98 -8.26 7.61
C MET A 40 -0.75 -7.03 6.73
N ASN A 41 -1.87 -6.45 6.28
CA ASN A 41 -1.88 -5.41 5.26
C ASN A 41 -2.27 -4.05 5.81
N HIS A 42 -1.59 -3.01 5.31
CA HIS A 42 -1.81 -1.61 5.68
C HIS A 42 -1.75 -0.76 4.42
N PHE A 43 -2.59 0.27 4.34
CA PHE A 43 -2.73 1.04 3.12
C PHE A 43 -3.24 2.45 3.40
N ALA A 44 -2.90 3.36 2.50
CA ALA A 44 -3.41 4.73 2.48
C ALA A 44 -3.43 5.26 1.05
N ILE A 45 -4.23 6.31 0.84
CA ILE A 45 -4.34 7.01 -0.44
C ILE A 45 -4.29 8.51 -0.22
N ASP A 46 -3.46 9.20 -0.99
CA ASP A 46 -3.48 10.64 -1.12
C ASP A 46 -4.20 11.00 -2.42
N TRP A 47 -5.42 11.52 -2.28
CA TRP A 47 -6.24 11.90 -3.41
C TRP A 47 -5.83 13.24 -4.04
N GLU A 48 -5.00 14.04 -3.36
CA GLU A 48 -4.49 15.29 -3.90
C GLU A 48 -3.28 15.03 -4.80
N LYS A 49 -2.43 14.08 -4.41
CA LYS A 49 -1.26 13.64 -5.21
C LYS A 49 -1.54 12.47 -6.14
N GLU A 50 -2.70 11.83 -6.01
CA GLU A 50 -3.06 10.61 -6.74
C GLU A 50 -2.10 9.43 -6.45
N GLU A 51 -1.59 9.38 -5.22
CA GLU A 51 -0.62 8.40 -4.74
C GLU A 51 -1.30 7.37 -3.82
N PHE A 52 -0.83 6.13 -3.86
CA PHE A 52 -1.37 5.03 -3.05
C PHE A 52 -0.22 4.19 -2.50
N ILE A 53 -0.31 3.83 -1.23
CA ILE A 53 0.63 2.95 -0.56
C ILE A 53 -0.09 1.68 -0.10
N PHE A 54 0.54 0.54 -0.30
CA PHE A 54 0.11 -0.76 0.22
C PHE A 54 1.33 -1.48 0.77
N MET A 55 1.22 -1.89 2.02
CA MET A 55 2.29 -2.46 2.82
C MET A 55 1.82 -3.80 3.36
N ALA A 56 2.71 -4.79 3.31
CA ALA A 56 2.52 -6.08 3.97
C ALA A 56 3.68 -6.33 4.93
N HIS A 57 3.40 -6.85 6.12
CA HIS A 57 4.42 -7.39 7.02
C HIS A 57 3.99 -8.76 7.52
N GLN A 58 4.95 -9.58 7.95
CA GLN A 58 4.69 -10.90 8.51
C GLN A 58 3.70 -10.80 9.69
N ALA A 59 2.65 -11.62 9.67
CA ALA A 59 1.54 -11.55 10.63
C ALA A 59 1.88 -12.19 11.98
N GLU A 60 2.60 -13.31 11.97
CA GLU A 60 2.92 -14.11 13.16
C GLU A 60 4.40 -14.44 13.20
N ASP A 61 4.97 -14.55 14.39
CA ASP A 61 6.34 -15.03 14.57
C ASP A 61 6.43 -16.56 14.53
N ALA A 62 7.62 -17.11 14.81
CA ALA A 62 7.86 -18.56 14.79
C ALA A 62 7.06 -19.34 15.84
N ASP A 63 6.58 -18.67 16.90
CA ASP A 63 5.78 -19.25 17.97
C ASP A 63 4.26 -19.09 17.70
N GLY A 64 3.89 -18.44 16.59
CA GLY A 64 2.50 -18.15 16.23
C GLY A 64 1.93 -16.93 16.94
N GLU A 65 2.78 -16.11 17.57
CA GLU A 65 2.34 -14.88 18.22
C GLU A 65 2.24 -13.76 17.19
N LEU A 66 1.16 -12.98 17.27
CA LEU A 66 0.92 -11.87 16.33
C LEU A 66 2.02 -10.82 16.44
N ILE A 67 2.57 -10.43 15.29
CA ILE A 67 3.50 -9.32 15.13
C ILE A 67 2.67 -8.10 14.72
N PRO A 68 2.33 -7.16 15.62
CA PRO A 68 1.61 -5.96 15.22
C PRO A 68 2.53 -4.98 14.47
N LEU A 69 1.95 -4.18 13.57
CA LEU A 69 2.63 -3.00 13.06
C LEU A 69 2.87 -2.00 14.21
N PRO A 70 4.11 -1.52 14.42
CA PRO A 70 4.38 -0.44 15.37
C PRO A 70 3.50 0.78 15.12
N LYS A 71 2.97 1.39 16.18
CA LYS A 71 2.01 2.52 16.08
C LYS A 71 2.61 3.78 15.49
N GLU A 72 3.93 3.88 15.55
CA GLU A 72 4.74 4.96 15.01
C GLU A 72 4.78 4.91 13.48
N ILE A 73 4.54 3.74 12.87
CA ILE A 73 4.52 3.58 11.41
C ILE A 73 3.14 3.96 10.89
N GLN A 74 3.06 5.10 10.21
CA GLN A 74 1.81 5.65 9.67
C GLN A 74 1.83 5.66 8.14
N PRO A 75 1.00 4.85 7.46
CA PRO A 75 0.97 4.78 6.01
C PRO A 75 0.79 6.15 5.32
N GLU A 76 -0.05 7.04 5.87
CA GLU A 76 -0.28 8.38 5.35
C GLU A 76 0.97 9.26 5.39
N THR A 77 1.80 9.10 6.42
CA THR A 77 3.07 9.84 6.58
C THR A 77 4.12 9.27 5.63
N LEU A 78 4.23 7.94 5.56
CA LEU A 78 5.14 7.24 4.65
C LEU A 78 4.86 7.57 3.18
N LEU A 79 3.59 7.69 2.80
CA LEU A 79 3.20 8.04 1.43
C LEU A 79 3.81 9.38 0.98
N LYS A 80 4.01 10.33 1.90
CA LYS A 80 4.64 11.63 1.60
C LYS A 80 6.17 11.58 1.57
N ALA A 81 6.78 10.64 2.29
CA ALA A 81 8.21 10.57 2.51
C ALA A 81 8.93 9.60 1.56
N LEU A 82 8.26 8.52 1.19
CA LEU A 82 8.84 7.46 0.37
C LEU A 82 8.86 7.85 -1.12
N PRO A 83 9.94 7.52 -1.85
CA PRO A 83 9.92 7.59 -3.31
C PRO A 83 9.05 6.47 -3.88
N GLU A 84 8.56 6.68 -5.10
CA GLU A 84 7.89 5.63 -5.89
C GLU A 84 8.75 4.36 -5.97
N THR A 85 8.10 3.20 -5.84
CA THR A 85 8.79 1.90 -5.89
C THR A 85 8.78 1.27 -7.29
N ALA A 86 7.90 1.73 -8.19
CA ALA A 86 7.80 1.25 -9.56
C ALA A 86 7.11 2.26 -10.48
N ASP A 87 7.64 2.41 -11.70
CA ASP A 87 7.00 3.21 -12.76
C ASP A 87 5.74 2.51 -13.34
N SER A 88 5.59 1.20 -13.12
CA SER A 88 4.45 0.40 -13.61
C SER A 88 4.27 -0.90 -12.85
N LEU A 89 3.05 -1.17 -12.37
CA LEU A 89 2.65 -2.47 -11.80
C LEU A 89 2.45 -3.57 -12.86
N LEU A 90 2.35 -3.21 -14.14
CA LEU A 90 2.25 -4.15 -15.26
C LEU A 90 3.62 -4.53 -15.86
N GLY A 91 4.69 -3.90 -15.35
CA GLY A 91 6.06 -4.18 -15.74
C GLY A 91 6.49 -5.59 -15.34
N ARG A 92 7.62 -6.04 -15.89
CA ARG A 92 8.26 -7.28 -15.43
C ARG A 92 9.27 -6.94 -14.34
N GLY A 93 9.15 -7.57 -13.17
CA GLY A 93 10.15 -7.48 -12.11
C GLY A 93 9.57 -7.14 -10.75
N LYS A 94 10.46 -6.88 -9.79
CA LYS A 94 10.11 -6.45 -8.43
C LYS A 94 9.59 -5.01 -8.47
N VAL A 95 8.40 -4.79 -7.91
CA VAL A 95 7.72 -3.48 -7.85
C VAL A 95 7.66 -2.89 -6.43
N TYR A 96 8.25 -3.59 -5.46
CA TYR A 96 8.29 -3.21 -4.05
C TYR A 96 9.72 -2.97 -3.57
N ARG A 97 9.86 -2.34 -2.41
CA ARG A 97 11.13 -2.21 -1.68
C ARG A 97 10.93 -2.65 -0.24
N ASP A 98 11.93 -3.32 0.31
CA ASP A 98 11.92 -3.79 1.69
C ASP A 98 12.43 -2.66 2.59
N TYR A 99 11.74 -2.42 3.70
CA TYR A 99 12.15 -1.51 4.76
C TYR A 99 12.00 -2.23 6.09
N SER A 100 12.95 -2.00 7.00
CA SER A 100 12.82 -2.39 8.40
C SER A 100 11.83 -1.48 9.13
N PHE A 101 11.29 -1.97 10.25
CA PHE A 101 10.44 -1.13 11.09
C PHE A 101 11.16 0.11 11.62
N GLU A 102 12.46 0.03 11.90
CA GLU A 102 13.22 1.21 12.36
C GLU A 102 13.38 2.26 11.25
N GLU A 103 13.68 1.87 10.02
CA GLU A 103 13.73 2.81 8.88
C GLU A 103 12.38 3.50 8.65
N LEU A 104 11.27 2.77 8.74
CA LEU A 104 9.93 3.35 8.57
C LEU A 104 9.55 4.27 9.75
N LYS A 105 9.99 3.96 10.97
CA LYS A 105 9.79 4.81 12.15
C LYS A 105 10.55 6.12 12.02
N GLU A 106 11.80 6.08 11.59
CA GLU A 106 12.63 7.27 11.35
C GLU A 106 11.93 8.20 10.35
N LEU A 107 11.46 7.66 9.22
CA LEU A 107 10.72 8.44 8.21
C LEU A 107 9.40 9.03 8.73
N CYS A 108 8.73 8.35 9.67
CA CYS A 108 7.53 8.90 10.29
C CYS A 108 7.86 10.00 11.32
N GLY A 109 8.97 9.85 12.07
CA GLY A 109 9.41 10.79 13.10
C GLY A 109 10.09 12.06 12.58
N GLU A 110 10.82 11.97 11.46
CA GLU A 110 11.50 13.13 10.85
C GLU A 110 10.53 14.24 10.37
N ASN A 111 9.24 13.93 10.23
CA ASN A 111 8.24 14.91 9.80
C ASN A 111 7.75 15.86 10.92
N GLU A 112 7.97 15.53 12.21
CA GLU A 112 7.57 16.43 13.33
C GLU A 112 8.52 17.64 13.48
N ASP A 113 9.77 17.54 13.03
CA ASP A 113 10.79 18.60 13.21
C ASP A 113 10.83 19.66 12.08
N SER A 114 9.93 19.57 11.09
CA SER A 114 9.95 20.44 9.90
C SER A 114 8.90 21.56 9.87
N GLU A 115 8.02 21.66 10.88
CA GLU A 115 6.99 22.72 10.99
C GLU A 115 7.31 23.88 11.95
N GLU A 116 8.55 24.05 12.41
CA GLU A 116 8.96 25.30 13.09
C GLU A 116 9.76 26.23 12.16
N LYS A 117 9.05 27.12 11.46
CA LYS A 117 9.59 28.39 10.93
C LYS A 117 8.65 29.57 11.15
#